data_AF-A0A9W9C1X0-F1
#
_entry.id   AF-A0A9W9C1X0-F1
#
_cell.length_a   1.000
_cell.length_b   1.000
_cell.length_c   1.000
_cell.angle_alpha   90.00
_cell.angle_beta   90.00
_cell.angle_gamma   90.00
#
_symmetry.space_group_name_H-M   'P 1'
#
loop_
_entity.id
_entity.type
_entity.pdbx_description
1 polymer ?
#
loop_
_entity_poly.entity_id
_entity_poly.type
_entity_poly.pdbx_seq_one_letter_code
_entity_poly.pdbx_strand_id
1 'polypeptide(L)'
;MSSFIDRLPTIPEETLPRTALDQRETEKLESQKTFRRRKLVPQFDNSPPFKTWLKVSWLDIATQLTCLLIAELIYLFASPLMPRYFPLFDGVWTTSWGLQHGKPLLDEYITTLVSAIISFAVPFVIMGAVGLWCIRDFWESNAAIMGLGYALATATLFQSFIKWFIGGLRPHFLTVCNPIGPLPPSVLGAAGHAV
;
A
#
# COMPACT_ATOMS: atom_id res chain seq x y z
N MET A 1 4.76 -40.09 49.02
CA MET A 1 4.58 -38.62 49.04
C MET A 1 3.11 -38.30 48.78
N SER A 2 2.22 -38.80 49.65
CA SER A 2 0.76 -38.94 49.40
C SER A 2 -0.05 -38.59 50.66
N SER A 3 0.24 -37.44 51.29
CA SER A 3 -0.38 -37.08 52.58
C SER A 3 -0.57 -35.56 52.75
N PHE A 4 -0.98 -34.86 51.69
CA PHE A 4 -1.21 -33.40 51.77
C PHE A 4 -2.41 -32.92 50.94
N ILE A 5 -3.43 -33.77 50.74
CA ILE A 5 -4.70 -33.36 50.12
C ILE A 5 -5.90 -33.47 51.08
N ASP A 6 -5.76 -34.06 52.26
CA ASP A 6 -6.87 -34.24 53.23
C ASP A 6 -7.08 -33.08 54.23
N ARG A 7 -6.73 -31.84 53.86
CA ARG A 7 -7.08 -30.65 54.67
C ARG A 7 -7.65 -29.52 53.83
N LEU A 8 -8.68 -29.78 53.03
CA LEU A 8 -9.66 -28.73 52.77
C LEU A 8 -10.69 -28.75 53.91
N PRO A 9 -10.89 -27.65 54.65
CA PRO A 9 -12.04 -27.55 55.53
C PRO A 9 -13.30 -27.63 54.66
N THR A 10 -14.09 -28.68 54.84
CA THR A 10 -15.47 -28.76 54.36
C THR A 10 -16.23 -27.62 55.03
N ILE A 11 -16.43 -26.53 54.29
CA ILE A 11 -17.31 -25.43 54.71
C ILE A 11 -18.71 -26.04 54.84
N PRO A 12 -19.35 -25.99 56.03
CA PRO A 12 -20.69 -26.54 56.20
C PRO A 12 -21.68 -25.82 55.29
N GLU A 13 -22.37 -26.61 54.46
CA GLU A 13 -23.37 -26.20 53.46
C GLU A 13 -24.72 -25.84 54.10
N GLU A 14 -24.73 -25.30 55.31
CA GLU A 14 -25.96 -25.02 56.04
C GLU A 14 -25.90 -23.57 56.52
N THR A 15 -26.76 -22.72 55.94
CA THR A 15 -26.91 -21.25 56.15
C THR A 15 -26.29 -20.29 55.11
N LEU A 16 -26.22 -20.65 53.82
CA LEU A 16 -26.22 -19.60 52.79
C LEU A 16 -27.69 -19.17 52.53
N PRO A 17 -28.08 -17.91 52.78
CA PRO A 17 -29.45 -17.46 52.51
C PRO A 17 -29.77 -17.67 51.02
N ARG A 18 -30.96 -18.19 50.68
CA ARG A 18 -31.37 -18.50 49.29
C ARG A 18 -31.13 -17.33 48.32
N THR A 19 -31.26 -16.10 48.80
CA THR A 19 -30.96 -14.86 48.07
C THR A 19 -29.51 -14.76 47.62
N ALA A 20 -28.54 -15.24 48.40
CA ALA A 20 -27.12 -15.18 48.04
C ALA A 20 -26.74 -16.20 46.95
N LEU A 21 -27.49 -17.30 46.82
CA LEU A 21 -27.27 -18.31 45.78
C LEU A 21 -27.83 -17.83 44.43
N ASP A 22 -29.00 -17.21 44.46
CA ASP A 22 -29.65 -16.55 43.30
C ASP A 22 -28.80 -15.36 42.78
N GLN A 23 -28.21 -14.57 43.69
CA GLN A 23 -27.27 -13.52 43.33
C GLN A 23 -26.00 -14.05 42.63
N ARG A 24 -25.43 -15.18 43.08
CA ARG A 24 -24.25 -15.76 42.42
C ARG A 24 -24.56 -16.33 41.03
N GLU A 25 -25.72 -16.92 40.83
CA GLU A 25 -26.12 -17.44 39.51
C GLU A 25 -26.37 -16.29 38.52
N THR A 26 -27.04 -15.22 38.95
CA THR A 26 -27.23 -14.03 38.12
C THR A 26 -25.90 -13.34 37.79
N GLU A 27 -24.96 -13.26 38.73
CA GLU A 27 -23.61 -12.70 38.48
C GLU A 27 -22.80 -13.55 37.48
N LYS A 28 -22.89 -14.90 37.59
CA LYS A 28 -22.28 -15.81 36.61
C LYS A 28 -22.92 -15.66 35.23
N LEU A 29 -24.24 -15.52 35.15
CA LEU A 29 -24.95 -15.38 33.88
C LEU A 29 -24.66 -14.04 33.21
N GLU A 30 -24.59 -12.96 33.97
CA GLU A 30 -24.18 -11.61 33.52
C GLU A 30 -22.72 -11.62 33.05
N SER A 31 -21.81 -12.22 33.83
CA SER A 31 -20.41 -12.38 33.45
C SER A 31 -20.27 -13.20 32.14
N GLN A 32 -21.04 -14.29 32.01
CA GLN A 32 -21.02 -15.15 30.83
C GLN A 32 -21.66 -14.49 29.60
N LYS A 33 -22.72 -13.70 29.78
CA LYS A 33 -23.31 -12.84 28.74
C LYS A 33 -22.35 -11.74 28.31
N THR A 34 -21.65 -11.12 29.25
CA THR A 34 -20.67 -10.06 28.98
C THR A 34 -19.47 -10.61 28.22
N PHE A 35 -18.98 -11.79 28.61
CA PHE A 35 -17.93 -12.51 27.90
C PHE A 35 -18.36 -12.91 26.48
N ARG A 36 -19.57 -13.44 26.31
CA ARG A 36 -20.13 -13.73 24.98
C ARG A 36 -20.33 -12.48 24.13
N ARG A 37 -20.80 -11.37 24.71
CA ARG A 37 -20.95 -10.08 24.00
C ARG A 37 -19.61 -9.56 23.51
N ARG A 38 -18.58 -9.53 24.35
CA ARG A 38 -17.23 -9.12 23.89
C ARG A 38 -16.78 -9.95 22.70
N LYS A 39 -17.05 -11.26 22.70
CA LYS A 39 -16.69 -12.16 21.60
C LYS A 39 -17.44 -11.88 20.29
N LEU A 40 -18.68 -11.36 20.33
CA LEU A 40 -19.49 -11.07 19.14
C LEU A 40 -19.34 -9.65 18.59
N VAL A 41 -18.93 -8.68 19.40
CA VAL A 41 -18.78 -7.29 18.92
C VAL A 41 -17.34 -7.08 18.45
N PRO A 42 -17.12 -6.72 17.17
CA PRO A 42 -15.81 -6.31 16.70
C PRO A 42 -15.47 -4.97 17.33
N GLN A 43 -14.72 -5.01 18.43
CA GLN A 43 -14.31 -3.83 19.18
C GLN A 43 -12.83 -3.98 19.54
N PHE A 44 -12.07 -2.91 19.31
CA PHE A 44 -10.69 -2.80 19.74
C PHE A 44 -10.66 -2.58 21.24
N ASP A 45 -9.95 -3.44 21.98
CA ASP A 45 -9.85 -3.32 23.44
C ASP A 45 -8.99 -2.10 23.86
N ASN A 46 -8.04 -1.68 23.03
CA ASN A 46 -7.05 -0.64 23.32
C ASN A 46 -7.06 0.53 22.32
N SER A 47 -8.23 1.05 21.92
CA SER A 47 -8.27 2.18 20.99
C SER A 47 -7.94 3.51 21.69
N PRO A 48 -6.77 4.15 21.43
CA PRO A 48 -6.52 5.50 21.91
C PRO A 48 -7.44 6.50 21.17
N PRO A 49 -7.65 7.71 21.72
CA PRO A 49 -8.33 8.77 20.99
C PRO A 49 -7.56 9.11 19.70
N PHE A 50 -8.28 9.26 18.59
CA PHE A 50 -7.72 9.46 17.25
C PHE A 50 -6.68 10.59 17.17
N LYS A 51 -6.86 11.66 17.95
CA LYS A 51 -5.91 12.80 18.01
C LYS A 51 -4.55 12.40 18.58
N THR A 52 -4.49 11.49 19.54
CA THR A 52 -3.23 11.00 20.12
C THR A 52 -2.52 10.09 19.13
N TRP A 53 -3.26 9.19 18.49
CA TRP A 53 -2.73 8.36 17.41
C TRP A 53 -2.14 9.22 16.27
N LEU A 54 -2.90 10.21 15.79
CA LEU A 54 -2.44 11.05 14.69
C LEU A 54 -1.18 11.84 15.07
N LYS A 55 -1.09 12.36 16.29
CA LYS A 55 0.12 13.05 16.77
C LYS A 55 1.35 12.14 16.80
N VAL A 56 1.18 10.87 17.16
CA VAL A 56 2.28 9.90 17.24
C VAL A 56 2.71 9.44 15.85
N SER A 57 1.76 9.18 14.95
CA SER A 57 2.04 8.63 13.60
C SER A 57 2.19 9.68 12.50
N TRP A 58 2.02 10.98 12.80
CA TRP A 58 2.05 12.04 11.78
C TRP A 58 3.35 12.08 10.99
N LEU A 59 4.49 11.91 11.64
CA LEU A 59 5.80 12.00 10.98
C LEU A 59 5.95 10.89 9.93
N ASP A 60 5.54 9.67 10.26
CA ASP A 60 5.56 8.54 9.32
C ASP A 60 4.59 8.73 8.15
N ILE A 61 3.39 9.25 8.40
CA ILE A 61 2.42 9.53 7.33
C ILE A 61 2.97 10.63 6.40
N ALA A 62 3.58 11.68 6.98
CA ALA A 62 4.15 12.77 6.23
C ALA A 62 5.35 12.33 5.37
N THR A 63 6.23 11.46 5.87
CA THR A 63 7.35 10.93 5.08
C THR A 63 6.86 10.06 3.94
N GLN A 64 5.88 9.18 4.17
CA GLN A 64 5.30 8.34 3.12
C GLN A 64 4.64 9.19 2.01
N LEU A 65 3.84 10.19 2.37
CA LEU A 65 3.21 11.10 1.41
C LEU A 65 4.25 11.91 0.64
N THR A 66 5.30 12.38 1.31
CA THR A 66 6.38 13.14 0.66
C THR A 66 7.13 12.26 -0.35
N CYS A 67 7.44 11.00 0.00
CA CYS A 67 8.07 10.05 -0.92
C CYS A 67 7.20 9.77 -2.16
N LEU A 68 5.89 9.59 -1.97
CA LEU A 68 4.95 9.38 -3.09
C LEU A 68 4.85 10.63 -3.96
N LEU A 69 4.76 11.82 -3.36
CA LEU A 69 4.69 13.09 -4.08
C LEU A 69 5.97 13.35 -4.88
N ILE A 70 7.15 13.03 -4.32
CA ILE A 70 8.42 13.12 -5.05
C ILE A 70 8.44 12.12 -6.22
N ALA A 71 7.99 10.88 -6.01
CA ALA A 71 7.93 9.88 -7.07
C ALA A 71 7.00 10.31 -8.21
N GLU A 72 5.83 10.89 -7.89
CA GLU A 72 4.88 11.42 -8.85
C GLU A 72 5.40 12.67 -9.58
N LEU A 73 6.09 13.57 -8.87
CA LEU A 73 6.77 14.70 -9.50
C LEU A 73 7.85 14.25 -10.50
N ILE A 74 8.65 13.24 -10.14
CA ILE A 74 9.63 12.65 -11.06
C ILE A 74 8.92 12.03 -12.27
N TYR A 75 7.80 11.34 -12.05
CA TYR A 75 7.02 10.73 -13.13
C TYR A 75 6.49 11.77 -14.13
N LEU A 76 6.01 12.93 -13.65
CA LEU A 76 5.36 13.95 -14.47
C LEU A 76 6.35 14.91 -15.13
N PHE A 77 7.41 15.33 -14.42
CA PHE A 77 8.26 16.43 -14.85
C PHE A 77 9.68 16.01 -15.26
N ALA A 78 10.13 14.80 -14.94
CA ALA A 78 11.54 14.47 -15.12
C ALA A 78 11.83 14.00 -16.56
N SER A 79 12.65 14.81 -17.25
CA SER A 79 13.39 14.38 -18.44
C SER A 79 14.41 13.30 -18.03
N PRO A 80 14.61 12.25 -18.85
CA PRO A 80 15.56 11.19 -18.52
C PRO A 80 16.98 11.73 -18.42
N LEU A 81 17.72 11.34 -17.37
CA LEU A 81 19.07 11.86 -17.12
C LEU A 81 20.09 11.35 -18.16
N MET A 82 19.89 10.13 -18.66
CA MET A 82 20.69 9.51 -19.72
C MET A 82 19.79 9.27 -20.96
N PRO A 83 19.79 10.16 -21.95
CA PRO A 83 19.00 9.98 -23.15
C PRO A 83 19.58 8.85 -24.01
N ARG A 84 18.81 7.79 -24.21
CA ARG A 84 19.13 6.76 -25.20
C ARG A 84 18.44 7.11 -26.51
N TYR A 85 19.23 7.40 -27.53
CA TYR A 85 18.72 7.71 -28.87
C TYR A 85 18.29 6.43 -29.58
N PHE A 86 17.12 6.48 -30.21
CA PHE A 86 16.61 5.40 -31.04
C PHE A 86 16.49 5.91 -32.49
N PRO A 87 16.94 5.11 -33.49
CA PRO A 87 16.78 5.49 -34.89
C PRO A 87 15.30 5.51 -35.27
N LEU A 88 14.83 6.64 -35.80
CA LEU A 88 13.47 6.82 -36.30
C LEU A 88 13.54 7.18 -37.79
N PHE A 89 13.01 6.32 -38.64
CA PHE A 89 12.93 6.51 -40.08
C PHE A 89 11.69 5.81 -40.65
N ASP A 90 11.19 6.29 -41.79
CA ASP A 90 10.04 5.68 -42.46
C ASP A 90 10.36 4.22 -42.83
N GLY A 91 9.52 3.29 -42.38
CA GLY A 91 9.73 1.86 -42.58
C GLY A 91 10.60 1.15 -41.53
N VAL A 92 11.01 1.81 -40.44
CA VAL A 92 11.74 1.16 -39.32
C VAL A 92 11.04 -0.11 -38.80
N TRP A 93 9.71 -0.12 -38.83
CA TRP A 93 8.84 -1.24 -38.45
C TRP A 93 9.02 -2.50 -39.29
N THR A 94 9.63 -2.39 -40.48
CA THR A 94 9.89 -3.53 -41.39
C THR A 94 11.33 -4.05 -41.28
N THR A 95 12.19 -3.33 -40.56
CA THR A 95 13.60 -3.69 -40.38
C THR A 95 13.75 -4.70 -39.23
N SER A 96 14.75 -5.59 -39.31
CA SER A 96 15.08 -6.56 -38.25
C SER A 96 15.24 -5.92 -36.88
N TRP A 97 15.81 -4.71 -36.82
CA TRP A 97 15.98 -3.94 -35.59
C TRP A 97 14.64 -3.46 -35.00
N GLY A 98 13.72 -2.98 -35.85
CA GLY A 98 12.39 -2.51 -35.44
C GLY A 98 11.46 -3.63 -35.01
N LEU A 99 11.56 -4.83 -35.60
CA LEU A 99 10.81 -6.00 -35.12
C LEU A 99 11.30 -6.49 -33.75
N GLN A 100 12.60 -6.40 -33.48
CA GLN A 100 13.18 -6.86 -32.21
C GLN A 100 12.84 -5.91 -31.04
N HIS A 101 12.86 -4.59 -31.28
CA HIS A 101 12.74 -3.58 -30.21
C HIS A 101 11.41 -2.83 -30.22
N GLY A 102 10.67 -2.85 -31.32
CA GLY A 102 9.37 -2.23 -31.45
C GLY A 102 8.29 -3.01 -30.69
N LYS A 103 7.51 -2.29 -29.90
CA LYS A 103 6.21 -2.75 -29.40
C LYS A 103 5.18 -1.71 -29.80
N PRO A 104 3.99 -2.13 -30.27
CA PRO A 104 2.93 -1.17 -30.55
C PRO A 104 2.60 -0.39 -29.27
N LEU A 105 2.21 0.86 -29.41
CA LEU A 105 1.68 1.62 -28.29
C LEU A 105 0.32 1.03 -27.94
N LEU A 106 0.21 0.44 -26.75
CA LEU A 106 -1.07 0.02 -26.19
C LEU A 106 -1.52 1.06 -25.17
N ASP A 107 -2.77 1.47 -25.26
CA ASP A 107 -3.39 2.30 -24.24
C ASP A 107 -3.50 1.51 -22.92
N GLU A 108 -3.28 2.22 -21.81
CA GLU A 108 -3.43 1.64 -20.47
C GLU A 108 -4.90 1.30 -20.21
N TYR A 109 -5.21 -0.01 -20.14
CA TYR A 109 -6.56 -0.50 -19.79
C TYR A 109 -6.98 -0.09 -18.37
N ILE A 110 -6.02 -0.03 -17.44
CA ILE A 110 -6.19 0.47 -16.07
C ILE A 110 -5.19 1.60 -15.89
N THR A 111 -5.67 2.77 -15.52
CA THR A 111 -4.80 3.93 -15.29
C THR A 111 -3.83 3.64 -14.14
N THR A 112 -2.61 4.17 -14.26
CA THR A 112 -1.57 4.05 -13.23
C THR A 112 -2.11 4.40 -11.82
N LEU A 113 -2.93 5.45 -11.70
CA LEU A 113 -3.54 5.87 -10.42
C LEU A 113 -4.50 4.81 -9.88
N VAL A 114 -5.40 4.25 -10.71
CA VAL A 114 -6.35 3.22 -10.27
C VAL A 114 -5.61 1.97 -9.82
N SER A 115 -4.56 1.56 -10.53
CA SER A 115 -3.73 0.41 -10.15
C SER A 115 -3.08 0.60 -8.78
N ALA A 116 -2.56 1.80 -8.51
CA ALA A 116 -1.92 2.14 -7.23
C ALA A 116 -2.93 2.12 -6.07
N ILE A 117 -4.12 2.69 -6.27
CA ILE A 117 -5.18 2.67 -5.24
C ILE A 117 -5.59 1.24 -4.92
N ILE A 118 -5.80 0.38 -5.92
CA ILE A 118 -6.22 -1.01 -5.70
C ILE A 118 -5.12 -1.79 -4.97
N SER A 119 -3.86 -1.60 -5.36
CA SER A 119 -2.71 -2.25 -4.71
C SER A 119 -2.53 -1.86 -3.25
N PHE A 120 -2.97 -0.67 -2.83
CA PHE A 120 -2.99 -0.28 -1.42
C PHE A 120 -4.27 -0.75 -0.71
N ALA A 121 -5.43 -0.54 -1.34
CA ALA A 121 -6.73 -0.78 -0.74
C ALA A 121 -6.98 -2.26 -0.42
N VAL A 122 -6.61 -3.18 -1.31
CA VAL A 122 -6.86 -4.61 -1.11
C VAL A 122 -6.09 -5.16 0.10
N PRO A 123 -4.76 -5.00 0.20
CA PRO A 123 -4.02 -5.43 1.39
C PRO A 123 -4.44 -4.68 2.65
N PHE A 124 -4.75 -3.39 2.55
CA PHE A 124 -5.24 -2.59 3.68
C PHE A 124 -6.53 -3.16 4.28
N VAL A 125 -7.51 -3.49 3.44
CA VAL A 125 -8.79 -4.06 3.90
C VAL A 125 -8.58 -5.45 4.51
N ILE A 126 -7.74 -6.30 3.90
CA ILE A 126 -7.48 -7.64 4.42
C ILE A 126 -6.75 -7.57 5.78
N MET A 127 -5.67 -6.78 5.88
CA MET A 127 -4.91 -6.63 7.13
C MET A 127 -5.76 -5.97 8.22
N GLY A 128 -6.57 -4.97 7.88
CA GLY A 128 -7.50 -4.35 8.80
C GLY A 128 -8.60 -5.32 9.27
N ALA A 129 -9.14 -6.15 8.37
CA ALA A 129 -10.13 -7.17 8.72
C ALA A 129 -9.55 -8.25 9.65
N VAL A 130 -8.33 -8.72 9.37
CA VAL A 130 -7.62 -9.68 10.25
C VAL A 130 -7.29 -9.05 11.60
N GLY A 131 -6.81 -7.80 11.61
CA GLY A 131 -6.56 -7.05 12.84
C GLY A 131 -7.81 -6.88 13.70
N LEU A 132 -8.94 -6.54 13.08
CA LEU A 132 -10.23 -6.35 13.76
C LEU A 132 -10.86 -7.66 14.23
N TRP A 133 -10.77 -8.74 13.46
CA TRP A 133 -11.48 -9.99 13.73
C TRP A 133 -10.66 -10.99 14.55
N CYS A 134 -9.35 -11.09 14.32
CA CYS A 134 -8.49 -12.07 14.98
C CYS A 134 -7.75 -11.49 16.19
N ILE A 135 -7.04 -10.38 16.00
CA ILE A 135 -6.10 -9.85 17.02
C ILE A 135 -6.80 -8.94 18.02
N ARG A 136 -7.78 -8.15 17.55
CA ARG A 136 -8.59 -7.19 18.35
C ARG A 136 -7.75 -6.13 19.09
N ASP A 137 -6.50 -5.94 18.67
CA ASP A 137 -5.61 -4.90 19.17
C ASP A 137 -5.35 -3.85 18.08
N PHE A 138 -5.55 -2.58 18.46
CA PHE A 138 -5.41 -1.44 17.57
C PHE A 138 -3.94 -1.20 17.20
N TRP A 139 -3.02 -1.41 18.15
CA TRP A 139 -1.62 -1.08 17.94
C TRP A 139 -0.95 -2.01 16.91
N GLU A 140 -1.25 -3.31 16.99
CA GLU A 140 -0.76 -4.32 16.05
C GLU A 140 -1.32 -4.09 14.64
N SER A 141 -2.62 -3.79 14.52
CA SER A 141 -3.23 -3.48 13.22
C SER A 141 -2.64 -2.20 12.62
N ASN A 142 -2.39 -1.17 13.43
CA ASN A 142 -1.77 0.07 12.99
C ASN A 142 -0.32 -0.17 12.52
N ALA A 143 0.47 -0.93 13.28
CA ALA A 143 1.84 -1.25 12.91
C ALA A 143 1.92 -1.99 11.55
N ALA A 144 1.00 -2.94 11.32
CA ALA A 144 0.90 -3.66 10.04
C ALA A 144 0.56 -2.73 8.87
N ILE A 145 -0.41 -1.83 9.04
CA ILE A 145 -0.82 -0.85 8.02
C ILE A 145 0.31 0.14 7.72
N MET A 146 1.00 0.63 8.75
CA MET A 146 2.14 1.54 8.60
C MET A 146 3.29 0.85 7.86
N GLY A 147 3.56 -0.43 8.14
CA GLY A 147 4.53 -1.24 7.41
C GLY A 147 4.19 -1.41 5.93
N LEU A 148 2.91 -1.64 5.60
CA LEU A 148 2.43 -1.68 4.22
C LEU A 148 2.67 -0.35 3.49
N GLY A 149 2.35 0.77 4.14
CA GLY A 149 2.58 2.12 3.60
C GLY A 149 4.06 2.38 3.31
N TYR A 150 4.94 2.00 4.24
CA TYR A 150 6.39 2.10 4.05
C TYR A 150 6.88 1.27 2.87
N ALA A 151 6.46 0.00 2.77
CA ALA A 151 6.86 -0.87 1.68
C ALA A 151 6.45 -0.30 0.30
N LEU A 152 5.22 0.19 0.18
CA LEU A 152 4.71 0.75 -1.08
C LEU A 152 5.35 2.09 -1.44
N ALA A 153 5.54 2.98 -0.46
CA ALA A 153 6.19 4.27 -0.69
C ALA A 153 7.64 4.08 -1.15
N THR A 154 8.41 3.23 -0.47
CA THR A 154 9.80 2.94 -0.84
C THR A 154 9.89 2.23 -2.19
N ALA A 155 9.05 1.23 -2.45
CA ALA A 155 9.02 0.54 -3.74
C ALA A 155 8.72 1.50 -4.91
N THR A 156 7.73 2.38 -4.76
CA THR A 156 7.34 3.35 -5.79
C THR A 156 8.44 4.37 -6.05
N LEU A 157 9.12 4.83 -5.00
CA LEU A 157 10.26 5.73 -5.12
C LEU A 157 11.42 5.08 -5.88
N PHE A 158 11.80 3.85 -5.52
CA PHE A 158 12.87 3.14 -6.23
C PHE A 158 12.50 2.84 -7.69
N GLN A 159 11.26 2.42 -7.95
CA GLN A 159 10.79 2.19 -9.32
C GLN A 159 10.86 3.47 -10.16
N SER A 160 10.46 4.61 -9.59
CA SER A 160 10.48 5.90 -10.28
C SER A 160 11.91 6.39 -10.48
N PHE A 161 12.78 6.20 -9.48
CA PHE A 161 14.20 6.54 -9.56
C PHE A 161 14.94 5.74 -10.64
N ILE A 162 14.72 4.42 -10.71
CA ILE A 162 15.30 3.55 -11.74
C ILE A 162 14.80 3.96 -13.13
N LYS A 163 13.50 4.22 -13.28
CA LYS A 163 12.90 4.68 -14.55
C LYS A 163 13.49 6.01 -15.01
N TRP A 164 13.73 6.92 -14.07
CA TRP A 164 14.37 8.21 -14.35
C TRP A 164 15.85 8.08 -14.75
N PHE A 165 16.59 7.18 -14.10
CA PHE A 165 18.02 6.99 -14.33
C PHE A 165 18.33 6.27 -15.65
N ILE A 166 17.59 5.20 -15.98
CA ILE A 166 17.87 4.36 -17.16
C ILE A 166 17.39 5.01 -18.47
N GLY A 167 16.40 5.90 -18.40
CA GLY A 167 15.98 6.70 -19.55
C GLY A 167 15.43 5.88 -20.73
N GLY A 168 14.42 5.04 -20.47
CA GLY A 168 13.71 4.29 -21.51
C GLY A 168 12.74 5.16 -22.33
N LEU A 169 12.44 4.75 -23.57
CA LEU A 169 11.42 5.38 -24.41
C LEU A 169 10.04 5.20 -23.77
N ARG A 170 9.56 6.22 -23.06
CA ARG A 170 8.15 6.31 -22.66
C ARG A 170 7.34 6.72 -23.89
N PRO A 171 6.25 6.04 -24.26
CA PRO A 171 5.49 6.36 -25.48
C PRO A 171 5.02 7.82 -25.55
N HIS A 172 4.79 8.44 -24.39
CA HIS A 172 4.48 9.87 -24.25
C HIS A 172 5.54 10.79 -24.88
N PHE A 173 6.82 10.40 -24.89
CA PHE A 173 7.86 11.20 -25.54
C PHE A 173 7.74 11.17 -27.07
N LEU A 174 7.25 10.08 -27.67
CA LEU A 174 7.04 10.04 -29.12
C LEU A 174 5.89 10.98 -29.53
N THR A 175 4.81 11.01 -28.74
CA THR A 175 3.66 11.89 -28.98
C THR A 175 3.98 13.36 -28.72
N VAL A 176 4.82 13.65 -27.71
CA VAL A 176 5.21 15.03 -27.38
C VAL A 176 6.31 15.56 -28.29
N CYS A 177 7.34 14.77 -28.56
CA CYS A 177 8.46 15.21 -29.40
C CYS A 177 8.12 15.22 -30.89
N ASN A 178 7.14 14.43 -31.34
CA ASN A 178 6.72 14.21 -32.73
C ASN A 178 7.78 14.63 -33.76
N PRO A 179 8.95 13.94 -33.78
CA PRO A 179 10.06 14.38 -34.59
C PRO A 179 9.68 14.28 -36.06
N ILE A 180 9.88 15.38 -36.78
CA ILE A 180 9.75 15.41 -38.24
C ILE A 180 10.74 14.36 -38.76
N GLY A 181 10.23 13.37 -39.50
CA GLY A 181 11.05 12.32 -40.12
C GLY A 181 12.21 12.93 -40.92
N PRO A 182 13.26 12.15 -41.22
CA PRO A 182 14.45 12.67 -41.88
C PRO A 182 14.05 13.47 -43.11
N LEU A 183 14.34 14.78 -43.04
CA LEU A 183 14.13 15.75 -44.09
C LEU A 183 14.62 15.15 -45.42
N PRO A 184 13.82 15.17 -46.50
CA PRO A 184 14.23 14.59 -47.77
C PRO A 184 15.55 15.22 -48.22
N PRO A 185 16.42 14.49 -48.94
CA PRO A 185 17.73 15.01 -49.35
C PRO A 185 17.66 16.33 -50.16
N SER A 186 16.49 16.72 -50.65
CA SER A 186 16.22 18.00 -51.33
C SER A 186 16.31 19.24 -50.45
N VAL A 187 16.11 19.14 -49.13
CA VAL A 187 16.16 20.28 -48.20
C VAL A 187 17.54 20.45 -47.52
N LEU A 188 18.35 19.39 -47.47
CA LEU A 188 19.75 19.48 -47.00
C LEU A 188 20.67 20.19 -48.00
N GLY A 189 20.28 20.23 -49.29
CA GLY A 189 21.01 20.95 -50.35
C GLY A 189 20.70 22.45 -50.45
N ALA A 190 19.61 22.93 -49.84
CA ALA A 190 19.20 24.34 -49.93
C ALA A 190 19.81 25.23 -48.83
N ALA A 191 20.26 24.64 -47.71
CA ALA A 191 20.88 25.38 -46.61
C ALA A 191 22.41 25.59 -46.78
N GLY A 192 23.00 25.14 -47.89
CA GLY A 192 24.42 25.31 -48.21
C GLY A 192 24.79 26.58 -49.00
N HIS A 193 23.84 27.49 -49.24
CA HIS A 193 24.04 28.64 -50.12
C HIS A 193 23.47 29.95 -49.55
N ALA A 194 23.74 30.22 -48.28
CA ALA A 194 23.59 31.56 -47.70
C ALA A 194 24.74 31.81 -46.71
N VAL A 195 25.90 32.14 -47.28
CA VAL A 195 26.92 32.99 -46.65
C VAL A 195 26.65 34.41 -47.14
#